data_AF-K7AGR6-F1
#
_entry.id   AF-K7AGR6-F1
#
_cell.length_a   1.000
_cell.length_b   1.000
_cell.length_c   1.000
_cell.angle_alpha   90.00
_cell.angle_beta   90.00
_cell.angle_gamma   90.00
#
_symmetry.space_group_name_H-M   'P 1'
#
loop_
_entity.id
_entity.type
_entity.pdbx_description
1 polymer ?
#
loop_
_entity_poly.entity_id
_entity_poly.type
_entity_poly.pdbx_seq_one_letter_code
_entity_poly.pdbx_strand_id
1 'polypeptide(L)'
;MAFADRYLYNKMHVEARLKITESMAKRSEQLNETLQDPALRAEDLSARYEREILKQINEDKLNGELEQIFTFYEQIILCRELDLCEEKVSGQFFDTDAQGFVNTYYPYICNVRKEWHNPEQYKKITQFYSPKLTCEF
;
A
#
# COMPACT_ATOMS: atom_id res chain seq x y z
N MET A 1 -16.74 -21.80 2.89
CA MET A 1 -15.79 -21.10 2.01
C MET A 1 -15.75 -19.67 2.47
N ALA A 2 -14.66 -19.26 3.13
CA ALA A 2 -14.57 -17.96 3.78
C ALA A 2 -14.47 -16.84 2.74
N PHE A 3 -14.88 -15.62 3.10
CA PHE A 3 -14.69 -14.41 2.28
C PHE A 3 -13.23 -14.28 1.79
N ALA A 4 -12.28 -14.60 2.66
CA ALA A 4 -10.85 -14.65 2.37
C ALA A 4 -10.48 -15.63 1.24
N ASP A 5 -11.08 -16.83 1.21
CA ASP A 5 -10.78 -17.84 0.18
C ASP A 5 -11.20 -17.33 -1.20
N ARG A 6 -12.43 -16.82 -1.35
CA ARG A 6 -12.91 -16.30 -2.64
C ARG A 6 -12.06 -15.15 -3.18
N TYR A 7 -11.50 -14.35 -2.27
CA TYR A 7 -10.66 -13.21 -2.63
C TYR A 7 -9.20 -13.59 -2.92
N LEU A 8 -8.62 -14.54 -2.19
CA LEU A 8 -7.29 -15.09 -2.48
C LEU A 8 -7.23 -15.79 -3.84
N TYR A 9 -8.34 -16.39 -4.27
CA TYR A 9 -8.47 -16.97 -5.61
C TYR A 9 -8.94 -15.99 -6.69
N ASN A 10 -9.12 -14.70 -6.36
CA ASN A 10 -9.46 -13.69 -7.36
C ASN A 10 -8.21 -13.42 -8.21
N LYS A 11 -8.24 -13.92 -9.45
CA LYS A 11 -7.18 -13.78 -10.45
C LYS A 11 -6.69 -12.35 -10.60
N MET A 12 -7.58 -11.35 -10.52
CA MET A 12 -7.20 -9.94 -10.63
C MET A 12 -6.32 -9.47 -9.46
N HIS A 13 -6.64 -9.86 -8.22
CA HIS A 13 -5.83 -9.50 -7.06
C HIS A 13 -4.46 -10.20 -7.08
N VAL A 14 -4.42 -11.46 -7.50
CA VAL A 14 -3.17 -12.21 -7.64
C VAL A 14 -2.29 -11.56 -8.72
N GLU A 15 -2.86 -11.19 -9.86
CA GLU A 15 -2.15 -10.50 -10.95
C GLU A 15 -1.63 -9.11 -10.51
N ALA A 16 -2.45 -8.34 -9.81
CA ALA A 16 -2.04 -7.04 -9.25
C ALA A 16 -0.88 -7.20 -8.27
N ARG A 17 -0.97 -8.16 -7.33
CA ARG A 17 0.12 -8.47 -6.38
C ARG A 17 1.38 -8.92 -7.10
N LEU A 18 1.25 -9.77 -8.13
CA LEU A 18 2.38 -10.24 -8.91
C LEU A 18 3.09 -9.08 -9.60
N LYS A 19 2.36 -8.21 -10.31
CA LYS A 19 2.95 -7.07 -11.01
C LYS A 19 3.64 -6.09 -10.06
N ILE A 20 3.03 -5.82 -8.90
CA ILE A 20 3.64 -4.99 -7.85
C ILE A 20 4.91 -5.64 -7.30
N THR A 21 4.88 -6.95 -7.04
CA THR A 21 6.03 -7.70 -6.52
C THR A 21 7.18 -7.72 -7.53
N GLU A 22 6.88 -7.95 -8.82
CA GLU A 22 7.88 -7.92 -9.89
C GLU A 22 8.49 -6.54 -10.07
N SER A 23 7.68 -5.47 -9.98
CA SER A 23 8.17 -4.10 -10.01
C SER A 23 9.10 -3.80 -8.81
N MET A 24 8.70 -4.19 -7.60
CA MET A 24 9.50 -4.03 -6.39
C MET A 24 10.80 -4.83 -6.46
N ALA A 25 10.76 -6.07 -6.96
CA ALA A 25 11.95 -6.90 -7.11
C ALA A 25 13.01 -6.22 -8.00
N LYS A 26 12.59 -5.61 -9.12
CA LYS A 26 13.47 -4.89 -10.07
C LYS A 26 14.18 -3.68 -9.44
N ARG A 27 13.62 -3.09 -8.39
CA ARG A 27 14.08 -1.81 -7.80
C ARG A 27 14.51 -1.93 -6.36
N SER A 28 14.42 -3.12 -5.78
CA SER A 28 14.73 -3.42 -4.38
C SER A 28 16.16 -3.00 -3.99
N GLU A 29 17.13 -3.23 -4.86
CA GLU A 29 18.53 -2.81 -4.66
C GLU A 29 18.64 -1.28 -4.59
N GLN A 30 18.08 -0.57 -5.55
CA GLN A 30 18.10 0.89 -5.62
C GLN A 30 17.38 1.55 -4.43
N LEU A 31 16.26 0.98 -3.98
CA LEU A 31 15.54 1.45 -2.80
C LEU A 31 16.34 1.19 -1.52
N ASN A 32 16.99 0.03 -1.40
CA ASN A 32 17.85 -0.27 -0.26
C ASN A 32 19.06 0.67 -0.18
N GLU A 33 19.70 0.99 -1.31
CA GLU A 33 20.77 1.99 -1.36
C GLU A 33 20.28 3.36 -0.86
N THR A 34 19.08 3.77 -1.26
CA THR A 34 18.48 5.03 -0.79
C THR A 34 18.24 5.01 0.71
N LEU A 35 17.69 3.92 1.25
CA LEU A 35 17.34 3.76 2.66
C LEU A 35 18.56 3.62 3.58
N GLN A 36 19.71 3.20 3.05
CA GLN A 36 20.94 2.98 3.82
C GLN A 36 21.97 4.10 3.68
N ASP A 37 21.66 5.17 2.92
CA ASP A 37 22.59 6.29 2.71
C ASP A 37 22.80 7.08 4.02
N PRO A 38 23.99 6.97 4.67
CA PRO A 38 24.24 7.61 5.95
C PRO A 38 24.45 9.12 5.83
N ALA A 39 24.59 9.64 4.61
CA ALA A 39 24.78 11.07 4.37
C ALA A 39 23.46 11.86 4.34
N LEU A 40 22.31 11.18 4.24
CA LEU A 40 21.00 11.82 4.18
C LEU A 40 20.44 12.09 5.57
N ARG A 41 19.94 13.31 5.78
CA ARG A 41 19.07 13.61 6.93
C ARG A 41 17.69 12.99 6.68
N ALA A 42 16.94 12.75 7.75
CA ALA A 42 15.64 12.06 7.68
C ALA A 42 14.65 12.70 6.68
N GLU A 43 14.60 14.04 6.62
CA GLU A 43 13.75 14.78 5.68
C GLU A 43 14.18 14.56 4.21
N ASP A 44 15.49 14.67 3.95
CA ASP A 44 16.08 14.47 2.63
C ASP A 44 15.90 13.01 2.16
N LEU A 45 15.95 12.07 3.10
CA LEU A 45 15.67 10.65 2.88
C LEU A 45 14.21 10.40 2.50
N SER A 46 13.25 10.97 3.24
CA SER A 46 11.81 10.84 2.95
C SER A 46 11.49 11.34 1.55
N ALA A 47 11.95 12.55 1.21
CA ALA A 47 11.73 13.14 -0.10
C ALA A 47 12.36 12.30 -1.24
N ARG A 48 13.52 11.68 -1.00
CA ARG A 48 14.16 10.81 -1.99
C ARG A 48 13.37 9.51 -2.17
N TYR A 49 12.96 8.88 -1.06
CA TYR A 49 12.13 7.67 -1.10
C TYR A 49 10.80 7.92 -1.82
N GLU A 50 10.09 9.00 -1.49
CA GLU A 50 8.84 9.38 -2.14
C GLU A 50 9.00 9.52 -3.66
N ARG A 51 10.05 10.21 -4.11
CA ARG A 51 10.34 10.36 -5.54
C ARG A 51 10.60 9.02 -6.22
N GLU A 52 11.38 8.13 -5.61
CA GLU A 52 11.67 6.82 -6.19
C GLU A 52 10.42 5.94 -6.29
N ILE A 53 9.59 5.91 -5.25
CA ILE A 53 8.32 5.17 -5.27
C ILE A 53 7.37 5.73 -6.34
N LEU A 54 7.18 7.05 -6.40
CA LEU A 54 6.31 7.65 -7.43
C LEU A 54 6.85 7.43 -8.85
N LYS A 55 8.17 7.52 -9.04
CA LYS A 55 8.82 7.19 -10.31
C LYS A 55 8.57 5.75 -10.71
N GLN A 56 8.78 4.79 -9.80
CA GLN A 56 8.50 3.38 -10.02
C GLN A 56 7.05 3.14 -10.46
N ILE A 57 6.10 3.73 -9.74
CA ILE A 57 4.66 3.57 -10.01
C ILE A 57 4.31 4.06 -11.42
N ASN A 58 4.88 5.19 -11.82
CA ASN A 58 4.63 5.79 -13.13
C ASN A 58 5.27 4.97 -14.26
N GLU A 59 6.52 4.55 -14.10
CA GLU A 59 7.25 3.78 -15.11
C GLU A 59 6.63 2.40 -15.33
N ASP A 60 6.26 1.72 -14.24
CA ASP A 60 5.71 0.36 -14.28
C ASP A 60 4.17 0.34 -14.39
N LYS A 61 3.55 1.53 -14.48
CA LYS A 61 2.10 1.76 -14.60
C LYS A 61 1.31 0.98 -13.56
N LEU A 62 1.58 1.22 -12.28
CA LEU A 62 1.04 0.45 -11.15
C LEU A 62 -0.25 1.04 -10.54
N ASN A 63 -0.71 2.20 -11.00
CA ASN A 63 -1.85 2.91 -10.37
C ASN A 63 -3.09 2.01 -10.19
N GLY A 64 -3.46 1.27 -11.25
CA GLY A 64 -4.63 0.39 -11.21
C GLY A 64 -4.44 -0.81 -10.29
N GLU A 65 -3.24 -1.38 -10.25
CA GLU A 65 -2.92 -2.50 -9.36
C GLU A 65 -2.90 -2.05 -7.90
N LEU A 66 -2.31 -0.90 -7.60
CA LEU A 66 -2.31 -0.31 -6.26
C LEU A 66 -3.73 -0.05 -5.78
N GLU A 67 -4.58 0.55 -6.63
CA GLU A 67 -5.99 0.78 -6.31
C GLU A 67 -6.74 -0.52 -6.00
N GLN A 68 -6.50 -1.59 -6.77
CA GLN A 68 -7.11 -2.89 -6.51
C GLN A 68 -6.69 -3.48 -5.15
N ILE A 69 -5.42 -3.34 -4.77
CA ILE A 69 -4.92 -3.84 -3.48
C ILE A 69 -5.45 -2.99 -2.32
N PHE A 70 -5.48 -1.66 -2.47
CA PHE A 70 -6.09 -0.80 -1.46
C PHE A 70 -7.58 -1.10 -1.26
N THR A 71 -8.32 -1.25 -2.36
CA THR A 71 -9.75 -1.65 -2.31
C THR A 71 -9.93 -2.98 -1.59
N PHE A 72 -9.04 -3.95 -1.82
CA PHE A 72 -9.06 -5.22 -1.11
C PHE A 72 -8.90 -5.05 0.40
N TYR A 73 -7.91 -4.27 0.85
CA TYR A 73 -7.70 -4.04 2.28
C TYR A 73 -8.86 -3.27 2.92
N GLU A 74 -9.48 -2.33 2.20
CA GLU A 74 -10.71 -1.68 2.67
C GLU A 74 -11.86 -2.67 2.86
N GLN A 75 -12.01 -3.63 1.93
CA GLN A 75 -13.01 -4.69 2.04
C GLN A 75 -12.73 -5.64 3.22
N ILE A 76 -11.47 -5.91 3.56
CA ILE A 76 -11.12 -6.66 4.78
C ILE A 76 -11.54 -5.89 6.04
N ILE A 77 -11.30 -4.59 6.09
CA ILE A 77 -11.76 -3.75 7.21
C ILE A 77 -13.30 -3.81 7.31
N LEU A 78 -14.01 -3.60 6.20
CA LEU A 78 -15.48 -3.66 6.15
C LEU A 78 -16.02 -5.02 6.59
N CYS A 79 -15.36 -6.09 6.16
CA CYS A 79 -15.74 -7.45 6.52
C CYS A 79 -15.65 -7.69 8.03
N ARG A 80 -14.67 -7.09 8.72
CA ARG A 80 -14.55 -7.14 10.19
C ARG A 80 -15.61 -6.28 10.87
N GLU A 81 -15.82 -5.06 10.39
CA GLU A 81 -16.83 -4.14 10.94
C GLU A 81 -18.25 -4.71 10.87
N LEU A 82 -18.54 -5.51 9.84
CA LEU A 82 -19.83 -6.15 9.62
C LEU A 82 -19.93 -7.58 10.20
N ASP A 83 -18.90 -8.05 10.91
CA ASP A 83 -18.81 -9.41 11.47
C ASP A 83 -19.03 -10.52 10.41
N LEU A 84 -18.54 -10.28 9.19
CA LEU A 84 -18.64 -11.20 8.04
C LEU A 84 -17.41 -12.12 7.90
N CYS A 85 -16.33 -11.82 8.60
CA CYS A 85 -15.13 -12.66 8.69
C CYS A 85 -14.62 -12.73 10.13
N GLU A 86 -14.05 -13.89 10.46
CA GLU A 86 -13.42 -14.10 11.75
C GLU A 86 -12.22 -13.16 11.94
N GLU A 87 -12.34 -12.25 12.90
CA GLU A 87 -11.37 -11.20 13.18
C GLU A 87 -9.95 -11.74 13.40
N LYS A 88 -9.83 -12.90 14.06
CA LYS A 88 -8.56 -13.57 14.33
C LYS A 88 -7.88 -14.03 13.05
N VAL A 89 -8.65 -14.62 12.13
CA VAL A 89 -8.13 -15.09 10.84
C VAL A 89 -7.76 -13.89 9.99
N SER A 90 -8.65 -12.91 9.83
CA SER A 90 -8.34 -11.71 9.04
C SER A 90 -7.11 -10.96 9.56
N GLY A 91 -6.97 -10.87 10.90
CA GLY A 91 -5.85 -10.17 11.51
C GLY A 91 -4.51 -10.87 11.32
N GLN A 92 -4.47 -12.18 11.51
CA GLN A 92 -3.24 -12.97 11.36
C GLN A 92 -2.73 -12.99 9.91
N PHE A 93 -3.64 -13.01 8.94
CA PHE A 93 -3.27 -13.17 7.53
C PHE A 93 -3.04 -11.85 6.81
N PHE A 94 -3.83 -10.80 7.10
CA PHE A 94 -3.84 -9.60 6.26
C PHE A 94 -3.23 -8.37 6.92
N ASP A 95 -3.26 -8.23 8.25
CA ASP A 95 -2.92 -6.94 8.87
C ASP A 95 -1.44 -6.56 8.73
N THR A 96 -0.53 -7.53 8.92
CA THR A 96 0.91 -7.29 8.76
C THR A 96 1.28 -6.93 7.32
N ASP A 97 0.71 -7.66 6.36
CA ASP A 97 0.90 -7.42 4.92
C ASP A 97 0.32 -6.05 4.52
N ALA A 98 -0.90 -5.75 4.97
CA ALA A 98 -1.56 -4.46 4.72
C ALA A 98 -0.77 -3.29 5.30
N GLN A 99 -0.27 -3.42 6.53
CA GLN A 99 0.56 -2.40 7.16
C GLN A 99 1.86 -2.16 6.38
N GLY A 100 2.56 -3.24 5.99
CA GLY A 100 3.77 -3.13 5.17
C GLY A 100 3.50 -2.48 3.81
N PHE A 101 2.39 -2.85 3.18
CA PHE A 101 1.97 -2.31 1.90
C PHE A 101 1.62 -0.81 1.98
N VAL A 102 0.82 -0.41 2.97
CA VAL A 102 0.45 1.00 3.21
C VAL A 102 1.69 1.84 3.51
N ASN A 103 2.61 1.32 4.31
CA ASN A 103 3.85 2.04 4.65
C ASN A 103 4.82 2.14 3.46
N THR A 104 4.79 1.18 2.54
CA THR A 104 5.64 1.23 1.34
C THR A 104 5.08 2.21 0.31
N TYR A 105 3.76 2.16 0.11
CA TYR A 105 3.07 2.93 -0.92
C TYR A 105 2.35 4.17 -0.37
N TYR A 106 2.74 4.66 0.80
CA TYR A 106 2.25 5.95 1.31
C TYR A 106 2.49 7.13 0.35
N PRO A 107 3.61 7.19 -0.42
CA PRO A 107 3.84 8.30 -1.34
C PRO A 107 2.75 8.36 -2.41
N TYR A 108 2.28 7.20 -2.89
CA TYR A 108 1.15 7.11 -3.81
C TYR A 108 -0.13 7.65 -3.20
N ILE A 109 -0.47 7.21 -1.99
CA ILE A 109 -1.69 7.65 -1.29
C ILE A 109 -1.68 9.17 -1.14
N CYS A 110 -0.57 9.74 -0.67
CA CYS A 110 -0.45 11.19 -0.49
C CYS A 110 -0.49 11.95 -1.82
N ASN A 111 0.16 11.42 -2.87
CA ASN A 111 0.12 12.02 -4.20
C ASN A 111 -1.31 12.05 -4.77
N VAL A 112 -2.05 10.94 -4.69
CA VAL A 112 -3.44 10.86 -5.17
C VAL A 112 -4.35 11.83 -4.41
N ARG A 113 -4.22 11.91 -3.07
CA ARG A 113 -5.00 12.87 -2.26
C ARG A 113 -4.81 14.31 -2.73
N LYS A 114 -3.56 14.66 -3.04
CA LYS A 114 -3.17 15.99 -3.52
C LYS A 114 -3.70 16.24 -4.93
N GLU A 115 -3.44 15.34 -5.86
CA GLU A 115 -3.84 15.47 -7.27
C GLU A 115 -5.36 15.53 -7.45
N TRP A 116 -6.11 14.73 -6.69
CA TRP A 116 -7.57 14.68 -6.81
C TRP A 116 -8.28 15.68 -5.89
N HIS A 117 -7.52 16.48 -5.12
CA HIS A 117 -8.05 17.36 -4.08
C HIS A 117 -9.01 16.66 -3.11
N ASN A 118 -8.70 15.39 -2.79
CA ASN A 118 -9.52 14.55 -1.93
C ASN A 118 -8.68 14.01 -0.76
N PRO A 119 -8.63 14.72 0.39
CA PRO A 119 -7.86 14.28 1.56
C PRO A 119 -8.40 12.96 2.17
N GLU A 120 -9.64 12.58 1.86
CA GLU A 120 -10.29 11.39 2.39
C GLU A 120 -9.96 10.12 1.59
N GLN A 121 -9.32 10.24 0.43
CA GLN A 121 -8.96 9.09 -0.41
C GLN A 121 -8.08 8.09 0.38
N TYR A 122 -8.50 6.83 0.43
CA TYR A 122 -7.86 5.75 1.22
C TYR A 122 -7.72 6.04 2.73
N LYS A 123 -8.44 7.03 3.28
CA LYS A 123 -8.29 7.42 4.69
C LYS A 123 -8.58 6.27 5.64
N LYS A 124 -9.65 5.52 5.40
CA LYS A 124 -10.02 4.35 6.21
C LYS A 124 -8.88 3.34 6.31
N ILE A 125 -8.25 3.01 5.18
CA ILE A 125 -7.11 2.10 5.12
C ILE A 125 -5.93 2.67 5.91
N THR A 126 -5.57 3.93 5.68
CA THR A 126 -4.44 4.55 6.38
C THR A 126 -4.68 4.66 7.89
N GLN A 127 -5.89 5.00 8.33
CA GLN A 127 -6.22 5.09 9.75
C GLN A 127 -6.18 3.72 10.44
N PHE A 128 -6.57 2.67 9.73
CA PHE A 128 -6.57 1.32 10.27
C PHE A 128 -5.15 0.72 10.33
N TYR A 129 -4.41 0.78 9.23
CA TYR A 129 -3.12 0.07 9.07
C TYR A 129 -1.88 0.93 9.36
N SER A 130 -1.98 2.25 9.28
CA SER A 130 -0.89 3.19 9.57
C SER A 130 -1.39 4.47 10.23
N PRO A 131 -1.93 4.41 11.47
CA PRO A 131 -2.63 5.54 12.10
C PRO A 131 -1.77 6.79 12.33
N LYS A 132 -0.44 6.65 12.22
CA LYS A 132 0.51 7.76 12.34
C LYS A 132 0.87 8.41 11.00
N LEU A 133 0.39 7.86 9.88
CA LEU A 133 0.66 8.40 8.56
C LEU A 133 -0.10 9.72 8.38
N THR A 134 0.65 10.78 8.15
CA THR A 134 0.14 12.10 7.78
C THR A 134 0.66 12.46 6.40
N CYS A 135 -0.23 12.93 5.52
CA CYS A 135 0.18 13.53 4.25
C CYS A 135 0.29 15.04 4.47
N GLU A 136 1.46 15.62 4.22
CA GLU A 136 1.62 17.07 4.19
C GLU A 136 1.02 17.62 2.88
N PHE A 137 0.29 18.73 2.97
CA PHE A 137 -0.46 19.34 1.86
C PHE A 137 0.22 20.60 1.35
#